data_AF-A0A236EYT4-F1
#
_entry.id   AF-A0A236EYT4-F1
#
_cell.length_a   1.000
_cell.length_b   1.000
_cell.length_c   1.000
_cell.angle_alpha   90.00
_cell.angle_beta   90.00
_cell.angle_gamma   90.00
#
_symmetry.space_group_name_H-M   'P 1'
#
loop_
_entity.id
_entity.type
_entity.pdbx_description
1 polymer ?
#
loop_
_entity_poly.entity_id
_entity_poly.type
_entity_poly.pdbx_seq_one_letter_code
_entity_poly.pdbx_strand_id
1 'polypeptide(L)' 'MSQYPELIAQFSTGNQTRIKQGLIAKAPLEGWYYGSKEIVKEFHIYHSVAIECGGEIYDIDN' A
#
# COMPACT_ATOMS: atom_id res chain seq x y z
N MET A 1 -8.43 6.07 3.41
CA MET A 1 -7.33 7.05 3.29
C MET A 1 -7.70 8.31 2.52
N SER A 2 -8.37 8.23 1.35
CA SER A 2 -8.70 9.41 0.51
C SER A 2 -9.53 10.50 1.20
N GLN A 3 -10.29 10.13 2.23
CA GLN A 3 -11.16 11.01 3.01
C GLN A 3 -10.42 11.81 4.10
N TYR A 4 -9.14 11.51 4.33
CA TYR A 4 -8.30 12.12 5.37
C TYR A 4 -7.26 13.07 4.72
N PRO A 5 -7.48 14.40 4.77
CA PRO A 5 -6.63 15.37 4.05
C PRO A 5 -5.15 15.30 4.45
N GLU A 6 -4.86 15.10 5.73
CA GLU A 6 -3.51 15.02 6.28
C GLU A 6 -2.73 13.80 5.78
N LEU A 7 -3.42 12.69 5.50
CA LEU A 7 -2.80 11.47 4.99
C LEU A 7 -2.58 11.56 3.47
N ILE A 8 -3.57 12.07 2.73
CA ILE A 8 -3.47 12.15 1.27
C ILE A 8 -2.48 13.23 0.80
N ALA A 9 -2.28 14.29 1.59
CA ALA A 9 -1.36 15.40 1.27
C ALA A 9 0.10 14.95 1.13
N GLN A 10 0.48 13.80 1.69
CA GLN A 10 1.84 13.24 1.62
C GLN A 10 2.15 12.63 0.24
N PHE A 11 1.12 12.37 -0.58
CA PHE A 11 1.28 11.77 -1.90
C PHE A 11 1.36 12.83 -3.00
N SER A 12 2.08 12.50 -4.07
CA SER A 12 2.08 13.29 -5.31
C SER A 12 0.67 13.41 -5.90
N THR A 13 0.38 14.49 -6.63
CA THR A 13 -0.95 14.76 -7.21
C THR A 13 -1.49 13.58 -8.04
N GLY A 14 -0.62 12.90 -8.80
CA GLY A 14 -1.00 11.69 -9.55
C GLY A 14 -1.45 10.54 -8.65
N ASN A 15 -0.76 10.31 -7.54
CA ASN A 15 -1.17 9.31 -6.54
C ASN A 15 -2.43 9.75 -5.80
N GLN A 16 -2.61 11.03 -5.50
CA GLN A 16 -3.86 11.53 -4.87
C GLN A 16 -5.08 11.22 -5.75
N THR A 17 -4.99 11.43 -7.07
CA THR A 17 -6.07 11.09 -8.00
C THR A 17 -6.38 9.60 -8.01
N ARG A 18 -5.35 8.74 -8.05
CA ARG A 18 -5.51 7.27 -7.98
C ARG A 18 -6.20 6.83 -6.68
N ILE A 19 -5.71 7.32 -5.55
CA ILE A 19 -6.27 7.01 -4.22
C ILE A 19 -7.74 7.43 -4.12
N LYS A 20 -8.12 8.60 -4.65
CA LYS A 20 -9.52 9.05 -4.69
C LYS A 20 -10.42 8.16 -5.55
N GLN A 21 -9.85 7.45 -6.53
CA GLN A 21 -10.55 6.47 -7.37
C GLN A 21 -10.55 5.05 -6.77
N GLY A 22 -10.00 4.86 -5.56
CA GLY A 22 -9.87 3.54 -4.94
C GLY A 22 -8.71 2.70 -5.49
N LEU A 23 -7.78 3.32 -6.23
CA LEU A 23 -6.60 2.66 -6.78
C LEU A 23 -5.39 2.79 -5.84
N ILE A 24 -4.48 1.82 -5.92
CA ILE A 24 -3.24 1.79 -5.15
C ILE A 24 -2.27 2.88 -5.66
N ALA A 25 -1.58 3.53 -4.72
CA ALA A 25 -0.53 4.50 -5.03
C ALA A 25 0.72 3.82 -5.59
N LYS A 26 1.43 4.50 -6.49
CA LYS A 26 2.75 4.07 -6.92
C LYS A 26 3.80 4.45 -5.87
N ALA A 27 4.70 3.52 -5.58
CA ALA A 27 5.83 3.75 -4.70
C ALA A 27 6.89 4.62 -5.39
N PRO A 28 7.63 5.45 -4.63
CA PRO A 28 8.82 6.12 -5.13
C PRO A 28 9.88 5.07 -5.54
N LEU A 29 10.86 5.46 -6.36
CA LEU A 29 11.84 4.51 -6.93
C LEU A 29 12.61 3.75 -5.83
N GLU A 30 12.92 4.42 -4.73
CA GLU A 30 13.60 3.86 -3.56
C GLU A 30 12.77 2.79 -2.86
N GLY A 31 11.44 2.83 -3.02
CA GLY A 31 10.50 1.84 -2.46
C GLY A 31 10.18 0.70 -3.42
N TRP A 32 10.81 0.63 -4.59
CA TRP A 32 10.58 -0.48 -5.51
C TRP A 32 11.25 -1.75 -4.99
N TYR A 33 10.50 -2.84 -4.99
CA TYR A 33 11.04 -4.16 -4.70
C TYR A 33 11.38 -4.87 -6.01
N TYR A 34 12.64 -5.32 -6.12
CA TYR A 34 13.16 -6.03 -7.28
C TYR A 34 13.31 -7.52 -6.94
N GLY A 35 12.23 -8.27 -7.10
CA GLY A 35 12.23 -9.71 -6.92
C GLY A 35 12.74 -10.46 -8.15
N SER A 36 13.01 -11.76 -7.99
CA SER A 36 13.46 -12.62 -9.10
C SER A 36 12.38 -12.88 -10.16
N LYS A 37 11.10 -12.70 -9.81
CA LYS A 37 9.95 -12.95 -10.69
C LYS A 37 9.23 -11.68 -11.13
N GLU A 38 9.25 -10.64 -10.30
CA GLU A 38 8.52 -9.41 -10.57
C GLU A 38 9.20 -8.20 -9.91
N ILE A 39 8.89 -7.02 -10.46
CA ILE A 39 9.25 -5.73 -9.87
C ILE A 39 7.96 -5.12 -9.33
N VAL A 40 7.87 -4.96 -8.02
CA VAL A 40 6.73 -4.33 -7.36
C VAL A 40 6.99 -2.84 -7.23
N LYS A 41 6.06 -2.04 -7.78
CA LYS A 41 6.17 -0.57 -7.89
C LYS A 41 5.03 0.15 -7.17
N GLU A 42 4.24 -0.57 -6.39
CA GLU A 42 3.03 -0.10 -5.72
C GLU A 42 3.07 -0.50 -4.24
N PHE A 43 2.30 0.19 -3.40
CA PHE A 43 2.19 -0.13 -1.98
C PHE A 43 1.32 -1.38 -1.78
N HIS A 44 1.79 -2.32 -0.98
CA HIS A 44 1.05 -3.52 -0.60
C HIS A 44 0.80 -3.55 0.91
N ILE A 45 -0.31 -4.17 1.32
CA ILE A 45 -0.62 -4.47 2.72
C ILE A 45 -0.33 -5.96 2.91
N TYR A 46 0.48 -6.28 3.92
CA TYR A 46 0.83 -7.64 4.29
C TYR A 46 0.46 -7.88 5.74
N HIS A 47 0.09 -9.11 6.07
CA HIS A 47 -0.07 -9.56 7.46
C HIS A 47 1.30 -9.80 8.10
N SER A 48 1.45 -9.32 9.33
CA SER A 48 2.59 -9.52 10.23
C SER A 48 2.65 -10.97 10.72
N VAL A 49 1.52 -11.50 11.19
CA VAL A 49 1.32 -12.93 11.43
C VAL A 49 0.60 -13.52 10.22
N ALA A 50 1.23 -14.50 9.58
CA ALA A 50 0.66 -15.19 8.44
C ALA A 50 -0.73 -15.78 8.80
N ILE A 51 -1.69 -15.64 7.88
CA ILE A 51 -3.05 -16.16 8.05
C ILE A 51 -3.03 -17.67 8.34
N GLU A 52 -2.17 -18.42 7.66
CA GLU A 52 -2.02 -19.87 7.85
C GLU A 52 -1.52 -20.25 9.26
N CYS A 53 -0.85 -19.33 9.93
CA CYS A 53 -0.37 -19.47 11.30
C CYS A 53 -1.38 -18.95 12.34
N GLY A 54 -2.62 -18.65 11.92
CA GLY A 54 -3.68 -18.13 12.79
C GLY A 54 -3.74 -16.61 12.89
N GLY A 55 -3.02 -15.87 12.02
CA GLY A 55 -3.16 -14.41 11.93
C GLY A 55 -4.56 -14.01 11.48
N GLU A 56 -5.16 -13.02 12.14
CA GLU A 56 -6.50 -12.53 11.81
C GLU A 56 -6.47 -11.70 10.51
N ILE A 57 -7.44 -11.92 9.62
CA ILE A 57 -7.43 -11.33 8.28
C ILE A 57 -7.68 -9.82 8.29
N TYR A 58 -8.50 -9.35 9.22
CA TYR A 58 -8.99 -7.96 9.28
C TYR A 58 -8.58 -7.24 10.56
N ASP A 59 -7.70 -7.85 11.36
CA ASP A 59 -7.04 -7.14 12.45
C ASP A 59 -6.08 -6.12 11.83
N ILE A 60 -6.29 -4.84 12.10
CA ILE A 60 -5.49 -3.75 11.54
C ILE A 60 -4.08 -3.71 12.14
N ASP A 61 -3.89 -4.36 13.30
CA ASP A 61 -2.60 -4.52 13.96
C ASP A 61 -1.83 -5.76 13.43
N ASN A 62 -2.46 -6.58 12.59
CA ASN A 62 -1.87 -7.78 11.97
C ASN A 62 -1.46 -7.55 10.51
#